data_AF-A0AAD6YAE8-F1
#
_entry.id   AF-A0AAD6YAE8-F1
#
_cell.length_a   1.000
_cell.length_b   1.000
_cell.length_c   1.000
_cell.angle_alpha   90.00
_cell.angle_beta   90.00
_cell.angle_gamma   90.00
#
_symmetry.space_group_name_H-M   'P 1'
#
loop_
_entity.id
_entity.type
_entity.pdbx_description
1 polymer ?
#
loop_
_entity_poly.entity_id
_entity_poly.type
_entity_poly.pdbx_seq_one_letter_code
_entity_poly.pdbx_strand_id
1 'polypeptide(L)'
;MRSLSVLQLAPFDTTRVLVTSPFLRPSVLGAIRLVIACYTLVTLVFSVARGIKDAALFFPLFTHLTYSGLCVYFFAAGLQTAVYARHREKGYPLQGSAKPWRFLYLALLSTITVFPFLVTTMFWALVYNSSTFASGSSGLSAISEGLLSAVFALFEILLTDTPASAWLLLPFGILLLLLYIGLGFIVFATQGSYTVAQNTHPLQLALNILTIVLIECAVFAIVHWIVALRQRVVARFVRAEVKATPWETEGLIPLR
;
A
#
# COMPACT_ATOMS: atom_id res chain seq x y z
N MET A 1 -12.28 18.35 -2.41
CA MET A 1 -11.97 18.67 -1.00
C MET A 1 -12.25 17.52 -0.01
N ARG A 2 -12.23 16.23 -0.43
CA ARG A 2 -12.35 15.07 0.50
C ARG A 2 -11.01 14.48 0.97
N SER A 3 -9.87 14.82 0.35
CA SER A 3 -8.59 14.22 0.74
C SER A 3 -8.00 14.85 2.01
N LEU A 4 -8.32 16.12 2.29
CA LEU A 4 -7.91 16.79 3.53
C LEU A 4 -8.80 16.43 4.73
N SER A 5 -10.06 16.02 4.49
CA SER A 5 -10.96 15.59 5.58
C SER A 5 -10.51 14.27 6.20
N VAL A 6 -9.78 13.43 5.47
CA VAL A 6 -9.22 12.17 6.01
C VAL A 6 -8.09 12.43 7.02
N LEU A 7 -7.40 13.57 6.88
CA LEU A 7 -6.39 14.01 7.84
C LEU A 7 -7.01 14.73 9.05
N GLN A 8 -8.34 14.95 9.09
CA GLN A 8 -8.97 15.53 10.28
C GLN A 8 -8.82 14.56 11.46
N LEU A 9 -8.04 15.00 12.46
CA LEU A 9 -7.66 14.17 13.60
C LEU A 9 -8.76 14.02 14.65
N ALA A 10 -9.89 14.73 14.55
CA ALA A 10 -11.07 14.53 15.37
C ALA A 10 -12.34 15.17 14.74
N PRO A 11 -13.47 14.44 14.69
CA PRO A 11 -13.60 12.99 14.88
C PRO A 11 -13.00 12.22 13.69
N PHE A 12 -12.17 11.21 13.98
CA PHE A 12 -11.44 10.43 12.96
C PHE A 12 -12.32 9.30 12.41
N ASP A 13 -12.40 9.23 11.07
CA ASP A 13 -13.14 8.21 10.31
C ASP A 13 -14.53 7.86 10.88
N THR A 14 -15.42 8.87 10.92
CA THR A 14 -16.82 8.70 11.32
C THR A 14 -17.60 7.82 10.35
N THR A 15 -17.19 7.81 9.08
CA THR A 15 -17.75 7.02 7.99
C THR A 15 -17.25 5.58 7.93
N ARG A 16 -16.25 5.23 8.76
CA ARG A 16 -15.67 3.88 8.91
C ARG A 16 -15.09 3.30 7.62
N VAL A 17 -14.62 4.17 6.72
CA VAL A 17 -14.17 3.79 5.36
C VAL A 17 -12.93 2.90 5.36
N LEU A 18 -12.16 2.86 6.45
CA LEU A 18 -10.96 2.03 6.56
C LEU A 18 -11.26 0.54 6.81
N VAL A 19 -12.45 0.22 7.35
CA VAL A 19 -12.85 -1.14 7.75
C VAL A 19 -14.03 -1.70 6.94
N THR A 20 -14.61 -0.91 6.04
CA THR A 20 -15.74 -1.30 5.21
C THR A 20 -15.35 -1.54 3.76
N SER A 21 -16.24 -2.22 3.03
CA SER A 21 -16.15 -2.43 1.59
C SER A 21 -17.55 -2.29 0.98
N PRO A 22 -17.66 -1.74 -0.23
CA PRO A 22 -18.94 -1.71 -0.95
C PRO A 22 -19.35 -3.09 -1.51
N PHE A 23 -18.42 -4.04 -1.62
CA PHE A 23 -18.65 -5.34 -2.25
C PHE A 23 -18.62 -6.50 -1.25
N LEU A 24 -17.89 -6.36 -0.14
CA LEU A 24 -17.64 -7.43 0.82
C LEU A 24 -18.20 -7.09 2.20
N ARG A 25 -18.77 -8.08 2.87
CA ARG A 25 -19.14 -7.96 4.28
C ARG A 25 -17.89 -7.74 5.14
N PRO A 26 -17.94 -6.95 6.23
CA PRO A 26 -16.76 -6.67 7.05
C PRO A 26 -16.05 -7.91 7.59
N SER A 27 -16.79 -8.96 7.95
CA SER A 27 -16.19 -10.23 8.40
C SER A 27 -15.35 -10.92 7.32
N VAL A 28 -15.86 -10.95 6.08
CA VAL A 28 -15.16 -11.54 4.91
C VAL A 28 -13.94 -10.69 4.55
N LEU A 29 -14.09 -9.36 4.54
CA LEU A 29 -12.99 -8.44 4.28
C LEU A 29 -11.86 -8.62 5.30
N GLY A 30 -12.20 -8.70 6.60
CA GLY A 30 -11.23 -8.94 7.66
C GLY A 30 -10.52 -10.28 7.51
N ALA A 31 -11.26 -11.34 7.17
CA ALA A 31 -10.68 -12.67 6.92
C ALA A 31 -9.70 -12.66 5.74
N ILE A 32 -10.07 -12.04 4.61
CA ILE A 32 -9.18 -11.94 3.44
C ILE A 32 -7.91 -11.17 3.78
N ARG A 33 -8.03 -10.01 4.44
CA ARG A 33 -6.87 -9.21 4.88
C ARG A 33 -5.94 -10.02 5.79
N LEU A 34 -6.49 -10.80 6.73
CA LEU A 34 -5.68 -11.66 7.60
C LEU A 34 -5.03 -12.83 6.85
N VAL A 35 -5.71 -13.43 5.87
CA VAL A 35 -5.11 -14.48 5.03
C VAL A 35 -3.94 -13.92 4.21
N ILE A 36 -4.10 -12.75 3.60
CA ILE A 36 -3.00 -12.05 2.91
C ILE A 36 -1.87 -11.75 3.89
N ALA A 37 -2.18 -11.25 5.09
CA ALA A 37 -1.19 -10.97 6.13
C ALA A 37 -0.38 -12.24 6.50
N CYS A 38 -1.05 -13.35 6.78
CA CYS A 38 -0.39 -14.63 7.08
C CYS A 38 0.47 -15.12 5.91
N TYR A 39 -0.03 -15.03 4.68
CA TYR A 39 0.72 -15.41 3.48
C TYR A 39 2.00 -14.58 3.32
N THR A 40 1.89 -13.25 3.45
CA THR A 40 3.05 -12.35 3.37
C THR A 40 4.04 -12.59 4.50
N LEU A 41 3.56 -12.90 5.71
CA LEU A 41 4.43 -13.23 6.85
C LEU A 41 5.21 -14.52 6.62
N VAL A 42 4.54 -15.58 6.18
CA VAL A 42 5.20 -16.87 5.89
C VAL A 42 6.25 -16.69 4.80
N THR A 43 5.91 -15.94 3.74
CA THR A 43 6.86 -15.63 2.66
C THR A 43 8.05 -14.83 3.19
N LEU A 44 7.83 -13.81 4.02
CA LEU A 44 8.93 -13.03 4.63
C LEU A 44 9.82 -13.89 5.52
N VAL A 45 9.24 -14.69 6.42
CA VAL A 45 9.98 -15.58 7.31
C VAL A 45 10.83 -16.57 6.49
N PHE A 46 10.27 -17.09 5.40
CA PHE A 46 10.97 -18.01 4.53
C PHE A 46 12.08 -17.35 3.71
N SER A 47 11.83 -16.16 3.16
CA SER A 47 12.83 -15.39 2.43
C SER A 47 13.97 -14.96 3.35
N VAL A 48 13.69 -14.57 4.60
CA VAL A 48 14.72 -14.34 5.64
C VAL A 48 15.45 -15.64 5.95
N ALA A 49 14.74 -16.74 6.24
CA ALA A 49 15.37 -18.02 6.62
C ALA A 49 16.31 -18.57 5.54
N ARG A 50 15.96 -18.41 4.26
CA ARG A 50 16.87 -18.72 3.14
C ARG A 50 17.97 -17.68 2.96
N GLY A 51 17.65 -16.41 3.21
CA GLY A 51 18.55 -15.26 3.10
C GLY A 51 19.56 -15.13 4.23
N ILE A 52 19.48 -15.90 5.33
CA ILE A 52 20.44 -15.86 6.45
C ILE A 52 21.90 -16.08 5.99
N LYS A 53 22.14 -16.70 4.83
CA LYS A 53 23.48 -16.82 4.25
C LYS A 53 24.03 -15.51 3.66
N ASP A 54 23.15 -14.59 3.24
CA ASP A 54 23.44 -13.29 2.62
C ASP A 54 22.56 -12.17 3.22
N ALA A 55 22.38 -12.18 4.55
CA ALA A 55 21.43 -11.29 5.25
C ALA A 55 21.70 -9.79 4.99
N ALA A 56 22.94 -9.45 4.63
CA ALA A 56 23.37 -8.10 4.29
C ALA A 56 22.73 -7.57 2.98
N LEU A 57 22.19 -8.43 2.12
CA LEU A 57 21.53 -8.09 0.85
C LEU A 57 20.00 -8.11 0.92
N PHE A 58 19.41 -8.54 2.04
CA PHE A 58 17.95 -8.65 2.19
C PHE A 58 17.25 -7.28 2.34
N PHE A 59 17.76 -6.40 3.19
CA PHE A 59 17.18 -5.05 3.42
C PHE A 59 17.42 -4.03 2.29
N PRO A 60 18.54 -4.09 1.54
CA PRO A 60 18.78 -3.21 0.39
C PRO A 60 17.90 -3.50 -0.83
N LEU A 61 17.05 -4.53 -0.81
CA LEU A 61 16.08 -4.81 -1.87
C LEU A 61 14.76 -4.11 -1.55
N PHE A 62 14.43 -3.07 -2.32
CA PHE A 62 13.18 -2.30 -2.18
C PHE A 62 11.93 -3.19 -2.17
N THR A 63 11.98 -4.32 -2.89
CA THR A 63 10.94 -5.34 -2.93
C THR A 63 10.64 -5.90 -1.55
N HIS A 64 11.65 -6.28 -0.78
CA HIS A 64 11.46 -6.82 0.58
C HIS A 64 10.94 -5.75 1.54
N LEU A 65 11.39 -4.50 1.41
CA LEU A 65 10.84 -3.39 2.20
C LEU A 65 9.36 -3.16 1.89
N THR A 66 8.99 -3.13 0.61
CA THR A 66 7.59 -2.97 0.17
C THR A 66 6.73 -4.14 0.65
N TYR A 67 7.24 -5.36 0.55
CA TYR A 67 6.54 -6.57 0.96
C TYR A 67 6.36 -6.66 2.48
N SER A 68 7.35 -6.22 3.27
CA SER A 68 7.19 -6.09 4.73
C SER A 68 6.14 -5.03 5.12
N GLY A 69 6.10 -3.90 4.39
CA GLY A 69 5.06 -2.88 4.55
C GLY A 69 3.66 -3.44 4.30
N LEU A 70 3.48 -4.23 3.22
CA LEU A 70 2.24 -4.95 2.94
C LEU A 70 1.83 -5.87 4.10
N CYS A 71 2.78 -6.67 4.61
CA CYS A 71 2.52 -7.57 5.74
C CYS A 71 2.01 -6.81 6.97
N VAL A 72 2.72 -5.77 7.40
CA VAL A 72 2.33 -4.95 8.57
C VAL A 72 0.97 -4.29 8.35
N TYR A 73 0.73 -3.76 7.15
CA TYR A 73 -0.53 -3.14 6.79
C TYR A 73 -1.70 -4.13 6.87
N PHE A 74 -1.59 -5.28 6.22
CA PHE A 74 -2.68 -6.26 6.16
C PHE A 74 -2.97 -6.87 7.55
N PHE A 75 -1.97 -7.00 8.42
CA PHE A 75 -2.20 -7.33 9.82
C PHE A 75 -3.00 -6.22 10.53
N ALA A 76 -2.54 -4.98 10.46
CA ALA A 76 -3.20 -3.87 11.14
C ALA A 76 -4.64 -3.67 10.63
N ALA A 77 -4.83 -3.63 9.31
CA ALA A 77 -6.14 -3.51 8.68
C ALA A 77 -7.03 -4.72 8.95
N GLY A 78 -6.48 -5.93 8.87
CA GLY A 78 -7.19 -7.19 9.15
C GLY A 78 -7.67 -7.27 10.59
N LEU A 79 -6.82 -6.98 11.58
CA LEU A 79 -7.20 -6.93 13.00
C LEU A 79 -8.27 -5.87 13.24
N GLN A 80 -8.10 -4.65 12.71
CA GLN A 80 -9.09 -3.57 12.88
C GLN A 80 -10.45 -3.98 12.32
N THR A 81 -10.47 -4.61 11.14
CA THR A 81 -11.69 -5.08 10.49
C THR A 81 -12.32 -6.26 11.22
N ALA A 82 -11.53 -7.20 11.73
CA ALA A 82 -12.02 -8.33 12.52
C ALA A 82 -12.62 -7.88 13.85
N VAL A 83 -11.98 -6.93 14.53
CA VAL A 83 -12.49 -6.30 15.76
C VAL A 83 -13.78 -5.55 15.45
N TYR A 84 -13.82 -4.78 14.36
CA TYR A 84 -15.04 -4.11 13.90
C TYR A 84 -16.22 -5.07 13.69
N ALA A 85 -16.00 -6.18 13.00
CA ALA A 85 -17.01 -7.21 12.77
C ALA A 85 -17.46 -7.88 14.09
N ARG A 86 -16.52 -8.16 15.01
CA ARG A 86 -16.83 -8.75 16.33
C ARG A 86 -17.63 -7.83 17.23
N HIS A 87 -17.39 -6.52 17.17
CA HIS A 87 -18.13 -5.53 17.97
C HIS A 87 -19.44 -5.07 17.33
N ARG A 88 -20.02 -5.87 16.43
CA ARG A 88 -21.29 -5.57 15.74
C ARG A 88 -21.25 -4.20 15.05
N GLU A 89 -20.13 -3.90 14.40
CA GLU A 89 -19.99 -2.73 13.53
C GLU A 89 -20.10 -1.36 14.25
N LYS A 90 -19.93 -1.35 15.58
CA LYS A 90 -20.03 -0.14 16.39
C LYS A 90 -18.81 0.77 16.25
N GLY A 91 -17.61 0.19 16.25
CA GLY A 91 -16.34 0.93 16.16
C GLY A 91 -15.12 0.01 16.11
N TYR A 92 -13.94 0.59 15.89
CA TYR A 92 -12.68 -0.15 15.78
C TYR A 92 -11.51 0.60 16.46
N PRO A 93 -10.43 -0.10 16.86
CA PRO A 93 -9.43 0.44 17.79
C PRO A 93 -8.72 1.74 17.33
N LEU A 94 -8.56 1.94 16.02
CA LEU A 94 -7.86 3.11 15.49
C LEU A 94 -8.65 4.41 15.72
N GLN A 95 -9.97 4.34 15.84
CA GLN A 95 -10.82 5.50 16.16
C GLN A 95 -10.47 6.10 17.52
N GLY A 96 -10.10 5.27 18.50
CA GLY A 96 -9.69 5.71 19.84
C GLY A 96 -8.18 5.94 20.01
N SER A 97 -7.37 5.57 19.03
CA SER A 97 -5.90 5.58 19.15
C SER A 97 -5.29 6.99 19.08
N ALA A 98 -4.06 7.16 19.61
CA ALA A 98 -3.39 8.46 19.57
C ALA A 98 -3.10 8.93 18.13
N LYS A 99 -3.02 10.26 17.95
CA LYS A 99 -2.76 10.95 16.67
C LYS A 99 -1.60 10.35 15.84
N PRO A 100 -0.41 10.04 16.40
CA PRO A 100 0.68 9.49 15.59
C PRO A 100 0.37 8.12 14.98
N TRP A 101 -0.36 7.26 15.69
CA TRP A 101 -0.76 5.94 15.18
C TRP A 101 -1.70 6.04 13.98
N ARG A 102 -2.62 7.01 14.01
CA ARG A 102 -3.53 7.28 12.90
C ARG A 102 -2.78 7.78 11.67
N PHE A 103 -1.84 8.70 11.87
CA PHE A 103 -0.99 9.19 10.78
C PHE A 103 -0.15 8.07 10.18
N LEU A 104 0.50 7.25 11.03
CA LEU A 104 1.33 6.14 10.56
C LEU A 104 0.51 5.11 9.77
N TYR A 105 -0.72 4.81 10.21
CA TYR A 105 -1.61 3.93 9.47
C TYR A 105 -2.00 4.49 8.09
N LEU A 106 -2.33 5.79 8.01
CA LEU A 106 -2.63 6.43 6.73
C LEU A 106 -1.40 6.52 5.81
N ALA A 107 -0.23 6.80 6.38
CA ALA A 107 1.03 6.79 5.66
C ALA A 107 1.33 5.39 5.12
N LEU A 108 1.13 4.35 5.92
CA LEU A 108 1.31 2.96 5.51
C LEU A 108 0.29 2.54 4.44
N LEU A 109 -0.98 2.98 4.56
CA LEU A 109 -1.98 2.81 3.49
C LEU A 109 -1.53 3.47 2.18
N SER A 110 -0.92 4.65 2.24
CA SER A 110 -0.42 5.33 1.05
C SER A 110 0.77 4.60 0.44
N THR A 111 1.69 4.05 1.24
CA THR A 111 2.86 3.35 0.71
C THR A 111 2.45 2.02 0.08
N ILE A 112 1.60 1.21 0.72
CA ILE A 112 1.18 -0.09 0.19
C ILE A 112 0.29 0.01 -1.05
N THR A 113 -0.34 1.15 -1.31
CA THR A 113 -1.11 1.39 -2.54
C THR A 113 -0.28 1.96 -3.68
N VAL A 114 0.94 2.47 -3.42
CA VAL A 114 1.78 3.13 -4.44
C VAL A 114 3.08 2.36 -4.70
N PHE A 115 3.80 1.97 -3.66
CA PHE A 115 5.13 1.37 -3.76
C PHE A 115 5.14 0.01 -4.50
N PRO A 116 4.14 -0.88 -4.36
CA PRO A 116 4.11 -2.11 -5.16
C PRO A 116 4.13 -1.89 -6.67
N PHE A 117 3.45 -0.84 -7.16
CA PHE A 117 3.50 -0.48 -8.58
C PHE A 117 4.81 0.19 -8.95
N LEU A 118 5.40 0.97 -8.03
CA LEU A 118 6.74 1.54 -8.22
C LEU A 118 7.79 0.43 -8.38
N VAL A 119 7.82 -0.55 -7.47
CA VAL A 119 8.70 -1.74 -7.54
C VAL A 119 8.52 -2.45 -8.88
N THR A 120 7.27 -2.73 -9.25
CA THR A 120 6.95 -3.45 -10.48
C THR A 120 7.46 -2.67 -11.70
N THR A 121 7.18 -1.36 -11.77
CA THR A 121 7.63 -0.50 -12.87
C THR A 121 9.15 -0.44 -12.93
N MET A 122 9.83 -0.29 -11.80
CA MET A 122 11.30 -0.28 -11.72
C MET A 122 11.92 -1.61 -12.16
N PHE A 123 11.34 -2.74 -11.78
CA PHE A 123 11.81 -4.06 -12.21
C PHE A 123 11.77 -4.17 -13.74
N TRP A 124 10.64 -3.81 -14.36
CA TRP A 124 10.50 -3.87 -15.82
C TRP A 124 11.31 -2.79 -16.56
N ALA A 125 11.49 -1.61 -15.98
CA ALA A 125 12.20 -0.50 -16.61
C ALA A 125 13.72 -0.58 -16.49
N LEU A 126 14.25 -1.09 -15.36
CA LEU A 126 15.69 -1.01 -15.05
C LEU A 126 16.38 -2.37 -14.93
N VAL A 127 15.66 -3.41 -14.51
CA VAL A 127 16.26 -4.71 -14.16
C VAL A 127 16.02 -5.78 -15.23
N TYR A 128 15.02 -5.59 -16.09
CA TYR A 128 14.72 -6.51 -17.17
C TYR A 128 15.85 -6.55 -18.21
N ASN A 129 16.55 -7.70 -18.28
CA ASN A 129 17.43 -8.05 -19.39
C ASN A 129 17.08 -9.48 -19.84
N SER A 130 17.30 -9.78 -21.12
CA SER A 130 17.01 -11.09 -21.73
C SER A 130 17.71 -12.28 -21.03
N SER A 131 18.79 -12.03 -20.29
CA SER A 131 19.52 -13.02 -19.48
C SER A 131 18.96 -13.25 -18.07
N THR A 132 18.01 -12.44 -17.58
CA THR A 132 17.43 -12.56 -16.22
C THR A 132 16.66 -13.88 -16.02
N PHE A 133 16.19 -14.50 -17.12
CA PHE A 133 15.57 -15.83 -17.10
C PHE A 133 16.56 -17.00 -17.21
N ALA A 134 17.85 -16.75 -17.47
CA ALA A 134 18.86 -17.80 -17.57
C ALA A 134 19.22 -18.38 -16.18
N SER A 135 19.08 -17.59 -15.12
CA SER A 135 19.17 -18.02 -13.72
C SER A 135 17.76 -18.28 -13.14
N GLY A 136 17.07 -19.30 -13.68
CA GLY A 136 15.61 -19.45 -13.57
C GLY A 136 14.98 -19.42 -12.16
N SER A 137 15.71 -19.65 -11.08
CA SER A 137 15.14 -19.68 -9.71
C SER A 137 15.04 -18.30 -9.03
N SER A 138 15.96 -17.37 -9.29
CA SER A 138 15.98 -16.04 -8.66
C SER A 138 15.03 -15.06 -9.36
N GLY A 139 15.01 -15.07 -10.70
CA GLY A 139 14.15 -14.19 -11.50
C GLY A 139 12.66 -14.43 -11.28
N LEU A 140 12.25 -15.70 -11.21
CA LEU A 140 10.86 -16.09 -10.92
C LEU A 140 10.42 -15.67 -9.51
N SER A 141 11.31 -15.74 -8.52
CA SER A 141 11.02 -15.31 -7.14
C SER A 141 10.78 -13.80 -7.07
N ALA A 142 11.64 -13.00 -7.72
CA ALA A 142 11.51 -11.54 -7.77
C ALA A 142 10.25 -11.09 -8.53
N ILE A 143 9.93 -11.74 -9.66
CA ILE A 143 8.69 -11.48 -10.41
C ILE A 143 7.47 -11.81 -9.55
N SER A 144 7.49 -12.95 -8.85
CA SER A 144 6.37 -13.37 -8.00
C SER A 144 6.15 -12.40 -6.86
N GLU A 145 7.21 -11.96 -6.17
CA GLU A 145 7.11 -10.98 -5.08
C GLU A 145 6.62 -9.62 -5.58
N GLY A 146 7.13 -9.12 -6.72
CA GLY A 146 6.69 -7.86 -7.31
C GLY A 146 5.23 -7.91 -7.79
N LEU A 147 4.86 -8.96 -8.50
CA LEU A 147 3.51 -9.11 -9.07
C LEU A 147 2.47 -9.36 -7.99
N LEU A 148 2.76 -10.21 -6.98
CA LEU A 148 1.85 -10.44 -5.86
C LEU A 148 1.67 -9.17 -5.02
N SER A 149 2.74 -8.38 -4.82
CA SER A 149 2.62 -7.09 -4.15
C SER A 149 1.63 -6.17 -4.87
N ALA A 150 1.71 -6.09 -6.19
CA ALA A 150 0.79 -5.29 -7.00
C ALA A 150 -0.65 -5.85 -6.94
N VAL A 151 -0.83 -7.18 -6.94
CA VAL A 151 -2.15 -7.81 -6.79
C VAL A 151 -2.77 -7.49 -5.42
N PHE A 152 -2.00 -7.58 -4.34
CA PHE A 152 -2.47 -7.22 -3.01
C PHE A 152 -2.80 -5.72 -2.89
N ALA A 153 -2.01 -4.85 -3.52
CA ALA A 153 -2.33 -3.43 -3.60
C ALA A 153 -3.63 -3.19 -4.39
N LEU A 154 -3.83 -3.87 -5.53
CA LEU A 154 -5.05 -3.78 -6.33
C LEU A 154 -6.28 -4.24 -5.56
N PHE A 155 -6.17 -5.33 -4.79
CA PHE A 155 -7.23 -5.78 -3.89
C PHE A 155 -7.67 -4.63 -2.96
N GLU A 156 -6.72 -3.97 -2.31
CA GLU A 156 -7.00 -2.88 -1.38
C GLU A 156 -7.52 -1.61 -2.07
N ILE A 157 -7.11 -1.34 -3.31
CA ILE A 157 -7.60 -0.18 -4.10
C ILE A 157 -9.03 -0.39 -4.58
N LEU A 158 -9.33 -1.59 -5.09
CA LEU A 158 -10.57 -1.87 -5.82
C LEU A 158 -11.69 -2.40 -4.92
N LEU A 159 -11.37 -3.28 -3.96
CA LEU A 159 -12.36 -4.03 -3.21
C LEU A 159 -12.66 -3.46 -1.82
N THR A 160 -12.01 -2.38 -1.39
CA THR A 160 -12.27 -1.76 -0.08
C THR A 160 -12.74 -0.32 -0.24
N ASP A 161 -13.34 0.26 0.81
CA ASP A 161 -13.79 1.65 0.75
C ASP A 161 -12.69 2.65 1.13
N THR A 162 -11.42 2.25 1.04
CA THR A 162 -10.26 3.08 1.41
C THR A 162 -10.32 4.47 0.77
N PRO A 163 -10.02 5.54 1.54
CA PRO A 163 -9.99 6.89 1.01
C PRO A 163 -8.83 7.10 0.05
N ALA A 164 -9.01 7.99 -0.93
CA ALA A 164 -7.90 8.44 -1.77
C ALA A 164 -6.83 9.10 -0.90
N SER A 165 -5.58 8.65 -1.02
CA SER A 165 -4.44 9.14 -0.25
C SER A 165 -4.34 10.66 -0.34
N ALA A 166 -4.16 11.32 0.81
CA ALA A 166 -3.97 12.76 0.84
C ALA A 166 -2.68 13.15 0.12
N TRP A 167 -2.70 14.24 -0.64
CA TRP A 167 -1.51 14.76 -1.34
C TRP A 167 -0.37 15.10 -0.38
N LEU A 168 -0.65 15.33 0.91
CA LEU A 168 0.37 15.52 1.96
C LEU A 168 1.20 14.25 2.22
N LEU A 169 0.70 13.07 1.87
CA LEU A 169 1.45 11.81 2.01
C LEU A 169 2.44 11.60 0.86
N LEU A 170 2.31 12.32 -0.26
CA LEU A 170 3.27 12.28 -1.36
C LEU A 170 4.68 12.72 -0.93
N PRO A 171 4.90 13.91 -0.31
CA PRO A 171 6.24 14.29 0.15
C PRO A 171 6.79 13.33 1.22
N PHE A 172 5.91 12.69 2.01
CA PHE A 172 6.33 11.64 2.94
C PHE A 172 6.82 10.37 2.22
N GLY A 173 6.12 9.95 1.15
CA GLY A 173 6.55 8.85 0.28
C GLY A 173 7.90 9.12 -0.37
N ILE A 174 8.07 10.31 -0.95
CA ILE A 174 9.32 10.74 -1.58
C ILE A 174 10.47 10.74 -0.57
N LEU A 175 10.23 11.25 0.65
CA LEU A 175 11.24 11.22 1.71
C LEU A 175 11.67 9.79 2.06
N LEU A 176 10.71 8.86 2.15
CA LEU A 176 10.98 7.45 2.43
C LEU A 176 11.78 6.80 1.29
N LEU A 177 11.42 7.10 0.04
CA LEU A 177 12.13 6.63 -1.14
C LEU A 177 13.58 7.16 -1.18
N LEU A 178 13.78 8.46 -0.89
CA LEU A 178 15.13 9.05 -0.82
C LEU A 178 15.97 8.45 0.31
N LEU A 179 15.37 8.19 1.47
CA LEU A 179 16.04 7.50 2.57
C LEU A 179 16.46 6.07 2.17
N TYR A 180 15.61 5.37 1.42
CA TYR A 180 15.94 4.05 0.88
C TYR A 180 17.09 4.12 -0.13
N ILE A 181 17.08 5.08 -1.06
CA ILE A 181 18.19 5.29 -1.99
C ILE A 181 19.49 5.60 -1.21
N GLY A 182 19.40 6.41 -0.15
CA GLY A 182 20.48 6.68 0.79
C GLY A 182 21.05 5.41 1.42
N LEU A 183 20.19 4.48 1.84
CA LEU A 183 20.61 3.17 2.36
C LEU A 183 21.41 2.37 1.30
N GLY A 184 20.98 2.45 0.04
CA GLY A 184 21.72 1.86 -1.09
C GLY A 184 23.15 2.40 -1.22
N PHE A 185 23.36 3.71 -1.03
CA PHE A 185 24.71 4.28 -1.02
C PHE A 185 25.57 3.83 0.17
N ILE A 186 24.97 3.60 1.34
CA ILE A 186 25.70 3.06 2.50
C ILE A 186 26.15 1.62 2.20
N VAL A 187 25.29 0.82 1.58
CA VAL A 187 25.63 -0.54 1.14
C VAL A 187 26.71 -0.52 0.07
N PHE A 188 26.63 0.41 -0.88
CA PHE A 188 27.70 0.64 -1.87
C PHE A 188 29.05 0.93 -1.20
N ALA A 189 29.06 1.85 -0.23
CA ALA A 189 30.27 2.24 0.47
C ALA A 189 30.89 1.11 1.31
N THR A 190 30.07 0.14 1.75
CA THR A 190 30.52 -0.96 2.62
C THR A 190 30.83 -2.25 1.87
N GLN A 191 30.14 -2.54 0.76
CA GLN A 191 30.24 -3.81 0.02
C GLN A 191 30.74 -3.66 -1.41
N GLY A 192 30.97 -2.42 -1.89
CA GLY A 192 31.51 -2.11 -3.21
C GLY A 192 30.58 -2.47 -4.39
N SER A 193 29.37 -2.97 -4.13
CA SER A 193 28.41 -3.41 -5.14
C SER A 193 27.09 -2.67 -4.98
N TYR A 194 26.86 -1.69 -5.85
CA TYR A 194 25.56 -1.03 -6.03
C TYR A 194 25.48 -0.53 -7.47
N THR A 195 24.62 -1.17 -8.25
CA THR A 195 24.48 -1.00 -9.70
C THR A 195 24.24 0.45 -10.15
N VAL A 196 23.72 1.31 -9.28
CA VAL A 196 23.40 2.72 -9.62
C VAL A 196 24.58 3.68 -9.40
N ALA A 197 25.52 3.35 -8.50
CA ALA A 197 26.65 4.21 -8.15
C ALA A 197 27.98 3.75 -8.80
N GLN A 198 28.03 2.51 -9.27
CA GLN A 198 29.22 1.92 -9.86
C GLN A 198 29.39 2.41 -11.31
N ASN A 199 30.28 3.39 -11.51
CA ASN A 199 30.72 3.96 -12.80
C ASN A 199 29.80 5.00 -13.48
N THR A 200 28.87 5.61 -12.75
CA THR A 200 27.94 6.62 -13.29
C THR A 200 28.46 8.03 -13.02
N HIS A 201 28.53 8.88 -14.04
CA HIS A 201 28.84 10.30 -13.85
C HIS A 201 27.84 10.94 -12.86
N PRO A 202 28.25 11.93 -12.04
CA PRO A 202 27.38 12.53 -11.02
C PRO A 202 26.08 13.10 -11.60
N LEU A 203 26.12 13.59 -12.86
CA LEU A 203 24.94 14.05 -13.58
C LEU A 203 23.94 12.90 -13.88
N GLN A 204 24.44 11.75 -14.35
CA GLN A 204 23.59 10.60 -14.66
C GLN A 204 22.92 10.04 -13.39
N LEU A 205 23.65 10.05 -12.27
CA LEU A 205 23.10 9.67 -10.97
C LEU A 205 21.94 10.57 -10.54
N ALA A 206 22.12 11.89 -10.65
CA ALA A 206 21.07 12.87 -10.33
C ALA A 206 19.84 12.70 -11.23
N LEU A 207 20.04 12.45 -12.53
CA LEU A 207 18.96 12.19 -13.48
C LEU A 207 18.21 10.89 -13.17
N ASN A 208 18.90 9.83 -12.73
CA ASN A 208 18.27 8.58 -12.32
C ASN A 208 17.40 8.79 -11.07
N ILE A 209 17.91 9.48 -10.05
CA ILE A 209 17.14 9.78 -8.83
C ILE A 209 15.89 10.61 -9.19
N LEU A 210 16.06 11.65 -10.03
CA LEU A 210 14.94 12.49 -10.49
C LEU A 210 13.89 11.65 -11.23
N THR A 211 14.32 10.73 -12.09
CA THR A 211 13.44 9.83 -12.84
C THR A 211 12.61 8.96 -11.90
N ILE A 212 13.21 8.39 -10.85
CA ILE A 212 12.48 7.56 -9.87
C ILE A 212 11.44 8.41 -9.12
N VAL A 213 11.79 9.63 -8.70
CA VAL A 213 10.85 10.56 -8.04
C VAL A 213 9.69 10.95 -8.97
N LEU A 214 9.95 11.17 -10.26
CA LEU A 214 8.90 11.45 -11.26
C LEU A 214 7.97 10.26 -11.43
N ILE A 215 8.50 9.04 -11.45
CA ILE A 215 7.71 7.81 -11.54
C ILE A 215 6.84 7.64 -10.28
N GLU A 216 7.37 7.92 -9.09
CA GLU A 216 6.58 7.91 -7.85
C GLU A 216 5.42 8.91 -7.92
N CYS A 217 5.68 10.15 -8.34
CA CYS A 217 4.64 11.18 -8.52
C CYS A 217 3.55 10.71 -9.49
N ALA A 218 3.94 10.12 -10.62
CA ALA A 218 3.01 9.62 -11.63
C ALA A 218 2.16 8.47 -11.10
N VAL A 219 2.77 7.47 -10.46
CA VAL A 219 2.06 6.33 -9.86
C VAL A 219 1.11 6.80 -8.75
N PHE A 220 1.55 7.69 -7.87
CA PHE A 220 0.71 8.27 -6.82
C PHE A 220 -0.52 8.96 -7.41
N ALA A 221 -0.34 9.79 -8.45
CA ALA A 221 -1.45 10.48 -9.10
C ALA A 221 -2.43 9.48 -9.74
N ILE A 222 -1.93 8.46 -10.44
CA ILE A 222 -2.75 7.40 -11.04
C ILE A 222 -3.57 6.68 -9.97
N VAL A 223 -2.94 6.20 -8.91
CA VAL A 223 -3.62 5.50 -7.80
C VAL A 223 -4.65 6.39 -7.13
N HIS A 224 -4.30 7.66 -6.86
CA HIS A 224 -5.21 8.64 -6.28
C HIS A 224 -6.47 8.81 -7.15
N TRP A 225 -6.31 8.94 -8.46
CA TRP A 225 -7.43 9.10 -9.38
C TRP A 225 -8.26 7.83 -9.54
N ILE A 226 -7.64 6.64 -9.54
CA ILE A 226 -8.36 5.36 -9.55
C ILE A 226 -9.26 5.24 -8.33
N VAL A 227 -8.74 5.51 -7.13
CA VAL A 227 -9.52 5.47 -5.88
C VAL A 227 -10.63 6.52 -5.91
N ALA A 228 -10.33 7.75 -6.34
CA ALA A 228 -11.32 8.81 -6.46
C ALA A 228 -12.44 8.45 -7.46
N LEU A 229 -12.11 7.79 -8.58
CA LEU A 229 -13.07 7.32 -9.56
C LEU A 229 -13.94 6.21 -8.98
N ARG A 230 -13.35 5.19 -8.33
CA ARG A 230 -14.08 4.11 -7.65
C ARG A 230 -15.13 4.69 -6.69
N GLN A 231 -14.73 5.62 -5.83
CA GLN A 231 -15.65 6.25 -4.88
C GLN A 231 -16.80 6.99 -5.57
N ARG A 232 -16.53 7.68 -6.68
CA ARG A 232 -17.57 8.37 -7.46
C ARG A 232 -18.55 7.38 -8.08
N VAL A 233 -18.04 6.27 -8.62
CA VAL A 233 -18.85 5.22 -9.24
C VAL A 233 -19.74 4.55 -8.19
N VAL A 234 -19.17 4.09 -7.08
CA VAL A 234 -19.92 3.48 -5.96
C VAL A 234 -20.98 4.43 -5.41
N ALA A 235 -20.63 5.70 -5.18
CA ALA A 235 -21.59 6.69 -4.69
C ALA A 235 -22.70 7.02 -5.71
N ARG A 236 -22.51 6.76 -7.01
CA ARG A 236 -23.59 6.87 -8.01
C ARG A 236 -24.54 5.67 -7.93
N PHE A 237 -24.01 4.46 -7.79
CA PHE A 237 -24.82 3.25 -7.64
C PHE A 237 -25.68 3.28 -6.39
N VAL A 238 -25.10 3.60 -5.23
CA VAL A 238 -25.86 3.70 -3.96
C VAL A 238 -26.97 4.75 -4.06
N ARG A 239 -26.72 5.90 -4.71
CA ARG A 239 -27.76 6.93 -4.92
C ARG A 239 -28.86 6.49 -5.88
N ALA A 240 -28.52 5.71 -6.90
CA ALA A 240 -29.51 5.17 -7.83
C ALA A 240 -30.42 4.15 -7.13
N GLU A 241 -29.86 3.30 -6.26
CA GLU A 241 -30.59 2.33 -5.45
C GLU A 241 -31.56 3.01 -4.48
N VAL A 242 -31.09 3.99 -3.71
CA VAL A 242 -31.96 4.79 -2.79
C VAL A 242 -33.10 5.49 -3.54
N LYS A 243 -32.85 5.98 -4.76
CA LYS A 243 -33.89 6.61 -5.59
C LYS A 243 -34.90 5.59 -6.15
N ALA A 244 -34.50 4.34 -6.32
CA ALA A 244 -35.36 3.26 -6.83
C ALA A 244 -36.29 2.67 -5.75
N THR A 245 -35.99 2.85 -4.46
CA THR A 245 -36.82 2.42 -3.32
C THR A 245 -37.30 3.59 -2.42
N PRO A 246 -38.07 4.58 -2.93
CA PRO A 246 -38.47 5.74 -2.12
C PRO A 246 -39.31 5.38 -0.88
N TRP A 247 -40.16 4.36 -0.99
CA TRP A 247 -41.17 4.02 0.02
C TRP A 247 -40.62 3.27 1.25
N GLU A 248 -39.40 2.71 1.20
CA GLU A 248 -38.75 2.12 2.39
C GLU A 248 -38.15 3.19 3.32
N THR A 249 -37.89 4.40 2.80
CA THR A 249 -37.26 5.48 3.57
C THR A 249 -38.23 6.32 4.40
N GLU A 250 -39.54 6.23 4.14
CA GLU A 250 -40.58 6.96 4.91
C GLU A 250 -40.94 6.29 6.25
N GLY A 251 -40.52 5.02 6.46
CA GLY A 251 -40.79 4.27 7.70
C GLY A 251 -39.70 4.31 8.76
N LEU A 252 -38.50 4.83 8.45
CA LEU A 252 -37.38 4.92 9.39
C LEU A 252 -37.35 6.30 10.05
N ILE A 253 -38.10 6.39 11.15
CA ILE A 253 -38.11 7.48 12.12
C ILE A 253 -36.67 7.93 12.44
N PRO A 254 -36.35 9.23 12.41
CA PRO A 254 -35.05 9.73 12.85
C PRO A 254 -34.97 9.66 14.37
N LEU A 255 -34.23 8.68 14.91
CA LEU A 255 -33.76 8.77 16.30
C LEU A 255 -32.59 9.75 16.32
N ARG A 256 -32.87 10.90 16.95
CA ARG A 256 -31.95 12.00 17.30
C ARG A 256 -30.64 11.52 17.91
#